data_AF-A0A356ASL5-F1
#
_entry.id   AF-A0A356ASL5-F1
#
_cell.length_a   1.000
_cell.length_b   1.000
_cell.length_c   1.000
_cell.angle_alpha   90.00
_cell.angle_beta   90.00
_cell.angle_gamma   90.00
#
_symmetry.space_group_name_H-M   'P 1'
#
loop_
_entity.id
_entity.type
_entity.pdbx_description
1 polymer ?
#
loop_
_entity_poly.entity_id
_entity_poly.type
_entity_poly.pdbx_seq_one_letter_code
_entity_poly.pdbx_strand_id
1 'polypeptide(L)' 'MEHKIIIAGFGGQGILSAGKMLAYAGMLENKSVSWLPSYGPEMRGGTANCNVIITDEQVGSPIV' A
#
# COMPACT_ATOMS: atom_id res chain seq x y z
N MET A 1 -8.00 12.01 -10.22
CA MET A 1 -8.19 12.04 -8.76
C MET A 1 -7.07 11.23 -8.13
N GLU A 2 -6.42 11.76 -7.09
CA GLU A 2 -5.29 11.07 -6.42
C GLU A 2 -5.71 10.62 -5.02
N HIS A 3 -5.48 9.35 -4.71
CA HIS A 3 -5.65 8.78 -3.37
C HIS A 3 -4.29 8.34 -2.82
N LYS A 4 -3.92 8.89 -1.67
CA LYS A 4 -2.72 8.54 -0.91
C LYS A 4 -3.13 7.92 0.42
N ILE A 5 -2.74 6.68 0.65
CA ILE A 5 -3.24 5.84 1.75
C ILE A 5 -2.05 5.24 2.50
N ILE A 6 -2.05 5.39 3.82
CA ILE A 6 -1.12 4.69 4.72
C ILE A 6 -1.93 3.69 5.55
N ILE A 7 -1.51 2.43 5.52
CA ILE A 7 -2.05 1.39 6.39
C ILE A 7 -0.92 0.97 7.33
N ALA A 8 -1.13 1.04 8.64
CA ALA A 8 -0.13 0.73 9.64
C ALA A 8 -0.70 -0.15 10.75
N GLY A 9 0.15 -1.00 11.31
CA GLY A 9 -0.20 -1.89 12.41
C GLY A 9 0.93 -2.87 12.70
N PHE A 10 0.58 -4.07 13.15
CA PHE A 10 1.54 -5.11 13.49
C PHE A 10 1.52 -6.27 12.50
N GLY A 11 2.67 -6.93 12.34
CA GLY A 11 2.81 -8.14 11.54
C GLY A 11 1.80 -9.22 11.95
N GLY A 12 1.11 -9.79 10.96
CA GLY A 12 0.05 -10.78 11.16
C GLY A 12 -1.38 -10.23 11.18
N GLN A 13 -1.58 -8.91 11.07
CA GLN A 13 -2.92 -8.27 11.03
C GLN A 13 -3.44 -8.00 9.61
N GLY A 14 -2.68 -8.37 8.57
CA GLY A 14 -3.09 -8.18 7.18
C GLY A 14 -2.81 -6.80 6.58
N ILE A 15 -1.96 -5.97 7.22
CA ILE A 15 -1.58 -4.63 6.74
C ILE A 15 -1.11 -4.65 5.27
N LEU A 16 -0.14 -5.51 4.96
CA LEU A 16 0.41 -5.67 3.61
C LEU A 16 -0.65 -6.18 2.61
N SER A 17 -1.50 -7.10 3.05
CA SER A 17 -2.55 -7.68 2.23
C SER A 17 -3.62 -6.65 1.86
N ALA A 18 -4.02 -5.81 2.81
CA ALA A 18 -4.98 -4.74 2.57
C ALA A 18 -4.45 -3.75 1.53
N GLY A 19 -3.18 -3.32 1.66
CA GLY A 19 -2.58 -2.42 0.68
C GLY A 19 -2.48 -3.06 -0.72
N LYS A 20 -2.16 -4.36 -0.77
CA LYS A 20 -2.09 -5.11 -2.02
C LYS A 20 -3.47 -5.25 -2.68
N MET A 21 -4.53 -5.47 -1.91
CA MET A 21 -5.91 -5.51 -2.42
C MET A 21 -6.33 -4.18 -3.04
N LEU A 22 -6.05 -3.06 -2.36
CA LEU A 22 -6.29 -1.72 -2.92
C LEU A 22 -5.50 -1.50 -4.21
N ALA A 23 -4.25 -1.94 -4.23
CA ALA A 23 -3.42 -1.80 -5.41
C ALA A 23 -4.01 -2.56 -6.61
N TYR A 24 -4.43 -3.81 -6.40
CA TYR A 24 -5.09 -4.61 -7.44
C TYR A 24 -6.42 -3.99 -7.90
N ALA A 25 -7.24 -3.47 -6.99
CA ALA A 25 -8.47 -2.78 -7.36
C ALA A 25 -8.17 -1.58 -8.28
N GLY A 26 -7.18 -0.76 -7.95
CA GLY A 26 -6.73 0.34 -8.81
C GLY A 26 -6.26 -0.12 -10.19
N MET A 27 -5.50 -1.23 -10.26
CA MET A 27 -5.06 -1.82 -11.53
C MET A 27 -6.23 -2.32 -12.39
N LEU A 28 -7.24 -2.97 -11.78
CA LEU A 28 -8.44 -3.43 -12.48
C LEU A 28 -9.27 -2.28 -13.04
N GLU A 29 -9.21 -1.10 -12.42
CA GLU A 29 -9.83 0.14 -12.90
C GLU A 29 -8.95 0.90 -13.92
N ASN A 30 -7.84 0.33 -14.40
CA ASN A 30 -6.86 0.98 -15.30
C ASN A 30 -6.24 2.26 -14.74
N LYS A 31 -6.12 2.37 -13.41
CA LYS A 31 -5.43 3.50 -12.76
C LYS A 31 -3.94 3.23 -12.62
N SER A 32 -3.15 4.29 -12.48
CA SER A 32 -1.75 4.19 -12.07
C SER A 32 -1.68 3.94 -10.56
N VAL A 33 -0.84 3.00 -10.17
CA VAL A 33 -0.80 2.51 -8.79
C VAL A 33 0.63 2.35 -8.30
N SER A 34 0.87 2.71 -7.05
CA SER A 34 2.10 2.40 -6.33
C SER A 34 1.78 1.74 -5.00
N TRP A 35 2.55 0.71 -4.65
CA TRP A 35 2.42 -0.05 -3.42
C TRP A 35 3.80 -0.24 -2.82
N LEU A 36 4.06 0.43 -1.69
CA LEU A 36 5.34 0.39 -0.99
C LEU A 36 5.15 -0.16 0.44
N PRO A 37 5.47 -1.45 0.66
CA PRO A 37 5.44 -2.04 1.99
C PRO A 37 6.70 -1.68 2.80
N SER A 38 6.55 -1.60 4.12
CA SER A 38 7.66 -1.49 5.07
C SER A 38 7.33 -2.33 6.30
N TYR A 39 8.19 -3.29 6.61
CA TYR A 39 8.02 -4.20 7.74
C TYR A 39 9.40 -4.63 8.24
N GLY A 40 9.49 -4.89 9.55
CA GLY A 40 10.70 -5.47 10.15
C GLY A 40 10.86 -6.96 9.85
N PRO A 41 12.00 -7.56 10.21
CA PRO A 41 12.25 -9.00 10.04
C PRO A 41 11.28 -9.89 10.84
N GLU A 42 10.51 -9.32 11.77
CA GLU A 42 9.55 -10.04 12.58
C GLU A 42 8.33 -10.48 11.75
N MET A 43 8.17 -11.79 11.57
CA MET A 43 7.03 -12.36 10.85
C MET A 43 5.67 -12.07 11.55
N ARG A 44 5.67 -11.74 12.85
CA ARG A 44 4.49 -11.37 13.66
C ARG A 44 4.89 -10.37 14.75
N GLY A 45 4.02 -9.41 15.05
CA GLY A 45 4.18 -8.49 16.19
C GLY A 45 5.17 -7.34 15.97
N GLY A 46 6.01 -7.37 14.93
CA GLY A 46 6.79 -6.22 14.49
C GLY A 46 5.93 -5.17 13.79
N THR A 47 6.42 -3.94 13.72
CA THR A 47 5.73 -2.85 13.00
C THR A 47 5.65 -3.17 11.51
N ALA A 48 4.46 -3.04 10.95
CA ALA A 48 4.21 -3.15 9.52
C ALA A 48 3.42 -1.92 9.06
N ASN A 49 3.84 -1.33 7.95
CA ASN A 49 3.12 -0.29 7.26
C ASN A 49 3.15 -0.53 5.74
N CYS A 50 2.20 0.05 5.02
CA CYS A 50 2.28 0.15 3.57
C CYS A 50 1.71 1.48 3.09
N ASN A 51 2.40 2.07 2.12
CA ASN A 51 1.96 3.24 1.38
C ASN A 51 1.31 2.76 0.08
N VAL A 52 0.11 3.25 -0.21
CA VAL A 52 -0.62 2.96 -1.45
C VAL A 52 -1.05 4.26 -2.09
N ILE A 53 -0.71 4.43 -3.37
CA ILE A 53 -1.10 5.59 -4.16
C ILE A 53 -1.88 5.08 -5.37
N ILE A 54 -3.08 5.60 -5.57
CA ILE A 54 -3.94 5.28 -6.72
C ILE A 54 -4.32 6.60 -7.39
N THR A 55 -4.03 6.74 -8.68
CA THR A 55 -4.30 7.98 -9.42
C THR A 55 -4.55 7.71 -10.89
N ASP A 56 -5.25 8.64 -11.55
CA ASP A 56 -5.47 8.61 -13.00
C ASP A 56 -4.23 9.07 -13.80
N GLU A 57 -3.26 9.69 -13.12
CA GLU A 57 -2.01 10.19 -13.70
C GLU A 57 -0.80 9.34 -13.27
N GLN A 58 0.39 9.61 -13.81
CA GLN A 58 1.59 8.86 -13.44
C GLN A 58 2.00 9.12 -11.98
N VAL A 59 2.31 8.06 -11.23
CA VAL A 59 2.85 8.19 -9.87
C VAL A 59 4.28 8.72 -9.90
N GLY A 60 4.52 9.91 -9.34
CA GLY A 60 5.85 10.54 -9.27
C GLY A 60 6.71 10.11 -8.08
N SER A 61 6.10 9.68 -6.96
CA SER A 61 6.80 9.16 -5.78
C SER A 61 5.94 8.08 -5.12
N PRO A 62 6.53 6.98 -4.64
CA PRO A 62 5.81 5.90 -3.96
C PRO A 62 5.57 6.16 -2.45
N ILE A 63 6.07 7.28 -1.92
CA ILE A 63 5.95 7.65 -0.51
C ILE A 63 4.84 8.70 -0.37
N VAL A 64 4.01 8.53 0.67
CA VAL A 64 2.96 9.48 1.07
C VAL A 64 3.49 10.48 2.08
#